data_AF-A0A3D0XUC4-F1
#
_entry.id   AF-A0A3D0XUC4-F1
#
_cell.length_a   1.000
_cell.length_b   1.000
_cell.length_c   1.000
_cell.angle_alpha   90.00
_cell.angle_beta   90.00
_cell.angle_gamma   90.00
#
_symmetry.space_group_name_H-M   'P 1'
#
loop_
_entity.id
_entity.type
_entity.pdbx_description
1 polymer ?
#
loop_
_entity_poly.entity_id
_entity_poly.type
_entity_poly.pdbx_seq_one_letter_code
_entity_poly.pdbx_strand_id
1 'polypeptide(L)'
;VANPHGSLVIDVGAGATDMGVISLGGLSIARSIKTAGFAFDQAIIHYVRNKYDLIIGDRMAESCKIAAGGIIQRPEPVVCRIKGRDANTGLPAWVDVNSEELVAPLLDPAAEITHILQEMLEKT
;
A
#
# COMPACT_ATOMS: atom_id res chain seq x y z
N VAL A 1 -27.08 25.70 -18.18
CA VAL A 1 -26.83 24.24 -18.21
C VAL A 1 -25.46 24.02 -17.57
N ALA A 2 -25.35 23.22 -16.51
CA ALA A 2 -24.04 22.91 -15.92
C ALA A 2 -23.27 22.02 -16.90
N ASN A 3 -22.01 22.34 -17.18
CA ASN A 3 -21.16 21.44 -17.96
C ASN A 3 -21.05 20.11 -17.20
N PRO A 4 -21.37 18.96 -17.83
CA PRO A 4 -21.23 17.68 -17.15
C PRO A 4 -19.74 17.43 -16.91
N HIS A 5 -19.33 17.52 -15.65
CA HIS A 5 -18.01 17.14 -15.18
C HIS A 5 -18.14 15.87 -14.35
N GLY A 6 -17.39 14.83 -14.75
CA GLY A 6 -17.19 13.63 -13.93
C GLY A 6 -16.02 13.84 -12.99
N SER A 7 -16.17 13.44 -11.72
CA SER A 7 -15.10 13.42 -10.74
C SER A 7 -14.90 11.99 -10.26
N LEU A 8 -13.71 11.43 -10.49
CA LEU A 8 -13.29 10.16 -9.91
C LEU A 8 -12.73 10.42 -8.50
N VAL A 9 -13.25 9.70 -7.52
CA VAL A 9 -12.79 9.70 -6.13
C VAL A 9 -12.30 8.29 -5.80
N ILE A 10 -11.13 8.21 -5.16
CA ILE A 10 -10.51 6.98 -4.69
C ILE A 10 -10.19 7.20 -3.21
N ASP A 11 -10.78 6.41 -2.33
CA ASP A 11 -10.51 6.39 -0.89
C ASP A 11 -9.77 5.09 -0.55
N VAL A 12 -8.49 5.21 -0.17
CA VAL A 12 -7.65 4.07 0.23
C VAL A 12 -7.62 4.01 1.75
N GLY A 13 -8.49 3.18 2.32
CA GLY A 13 -8.59 2.97 3.75
C GLY A 13 -7.57 1.97 4.31
N ALA A 14 -7.84 1.48 5.51
CA ALA A 14 -7.01 0.45 6.14
C ALA A 14 -7.28 -0.95 5.56
N GLY A 15 -8.56 -1.33 5.40
CA GLY A 15 -8.96 -2.66 4.94
C GLY A 15 -9.66 -2.71 3.58
N ALA A 16 -10.02 -1.56 3.02
CA ALA A 16 -10.68 -1.47 1.73
C ALA A 16 -10.27 -0.21 0.98
N THR A 17 -10.27 -0.31 -0.35
CA THR A 17 -10.22 0.84 -1.25
C THR A 17 -11.56 0.99 -1.94
N ASP A 18 -12.20 2.14 -1.75
CA ASP A 18 -13.48 2.50 -2.35
C ASP A 18 -13.24 3.50 -3.48
N MET A 19 -13.88 3.28 -4.63
CA MET A 19 -13.69 4.10 -5.83
C MET A 19 -15.04 4.43 -6.45
N GLY A 20 -15.19 5.65 -6.96
CA GLY A 20 -16.42 6.04 -7.63
C GLY A 20 -16.29 7.26 -8.54
N VAL A 21 -17.09 7.29 -9.61
CA VAL A 21 -17.23 8.45 -10.49
C VAL A 21 -18.55 9.16 -10.19
N ILE A 22 -18.45 10.44 -9.83
CA ILE A 22 -19.59 11.30 -9.51
C ILE A 22 -19.81 12.29 -10.66
N SER A 23 -21.05 12.41 -11.13
CA SER A 23 -21.43 13.40 -12.15
C SER A 23 -22.87 13.86 -11.93
N LEU A 24 -23.15 15.14 -12.21
CA LEU A 24 -24.50 15.73 -12.09
C LEU A 24 -25.19 15.46 -10.74
N GLY A 25 -24.42 15.41 -9.65
CA GLY A 25 -24.93 15.16 -8.29
C GLY A 25 -25.29 13.70 -7.99
N GLY A 26 -24.96 12.75 -8.88
CA GLY A 26 -25.18 11.32 -8.69
C GLY A 26 -23.90 10.49 -8.86
N LEU A 27 -23.93 9.28 -8.30
CA LEU A 27 -22.89 8.27 -8.49
C LEU A 27 -23.15 7.51 -9.80
N SER A 28 -22.21 7.55 -10.73
CA SER A 28 -22.30 6.87 -12.03
C SER A 28 -21.84 5.43 -11.94
N ILE A 29 -20.63 5.20 -11.40
CA ILE A 29 -20.06 3.87 -11.19
C ILE A 29 -19.30 3.86 -9.86
N ALA A 30 -19.33 2.73 -9.15
CA ALA A 30 -18.57 2.51 -7.94
C ALA A 30 -17.99 1.09 -7.86
N ARG A 31 -16.86 0.93 -7.17
CA ARG A 31 -16.23 -0.33 -6.80
C ARG A 31 -15.66 -0.23 -5.40
N SER A 32 -15.58 -1.38 -4.73
CA SER A 32 -14.91 -1.54 -3.45
C SER A 32 -14.08 -2.82 -3.53
N ILE A 33 -12.82 -2.74 -3.13
CA ILE A 33 -11.90 -3.89 -3.06
C ILE A 33 -11.26 -3.99 -1.69
N LYS A 34 -10.87 -5.20 -1.30
CA LYS A 34 -10.28 -5.48 0.03
C LYS A 34 -8.77 -5.19 0.12
N THR A 35 -8.19 -4.61 -0.93
CA THR A 35 -6.78 -4.24 -0.99
C THR A 35 -6.62 -2.78 -0.64
N ALA A 36 -5.92 -2.54 0.47
CA ALA A 36 -5.72 -1.22 1.07
C ALA A 36 -4.56 -1.27 2.07
N GLY A 37 -4.52 -0.37 3.06
CA GLY A 37 -3.43 -0.22 4.03
C GLY A 37 -2.85 -1.52 4.62
N PHE A 38 -3.69 -2.48 5.02
CA PHE A 38 -3.25 -3.75 5.61
C PHE A 38 -2.55 -4.66 4.60
N ALA A 39 -2.91 -4.60 3.31
CA ALA A 39 -2.22 -5.36 2.27
C ALA A 39 -0.78 -4.85 2.10
N PHE A 40 -0.56 -3.53 2.18
CA PHE A 40 0.78 -2.95 2.19
C PHE A 40 1.58 -3.38 3.44
N ASP A 41 0.94 -3.45 4.61
CA ASP A 41 1.61 -3.93 5.83
C ASP A 41 2.04 -5.40 5.69
N GLN A 42 1.18 -6.25 5.14
CA GLN A 42 1.52 -7.65 4.88
C GLN A 42 2.65 -7.79 3.86
N ALA A 43 2.68 -6.95 2.82
CA ALA A 43 3.78 -6.93 1.85
C ALA A 43 5.12 -6.61 2.53
N ILE A 44 5.14 -5.66 3.47
CA ILE A 44 6.34 -5.32 4.26
C ILE A 44 6.74 -6.47 5.18
N ILE A 45 5.79 -7.10 5.89
CA ILE A 45 6.05 -8.26 6.75
C ILE A 45 6.70 -9.39 5.94
N HIS A 46 6.12 -9.69 4.76
CA HIS A 46 6.62 -10.75 3.89
C HIS A 46 8.02 -10.44 3.37
N TYR A 47 8.24 -9.20 2.91
CA TYR A 47 9.55 -8.74 2.47
C TYR A 47 10.61 -8.91 3.55
N VAL A 48 10.34 -8.41 4.76
CA VAL A 48 11.29 -8.44 5.88
C VAL A 48 11.58 -9.88 6.30
N ARG A 49 10.55 -10.73 6.34
CA ARG A 49 10.70 -12.15 6.68
C ARG A 49 11.58 -12.89 5.68
N ASN A 50 11.41 -12.64 4.39
CA ASN A 50 12.13 -13.35 3.33
C ASN A 50 13.55 -12.84 3.14
N LYS A 51 13.76 -11.53 3.26
CA LYS A 51 15.08 -10.92 2.99
C LYS A 51 16.04 -11.00 4.17
N TYR A 52 15.52 -10.84 5.39
CA TYR A 52 16.35 -10.70 6.59
C TYR A 52 16.14 -11.80 7.63
N ASP A 53 15.30 -12.79 7.34
CA ASP A 53 14.87 -13.80 8.31
C ASP A 53 14.33 -13.19 9.62
N LEU A 54 13.71 -12.01 9.54
CA LEU A 54 13.18 -11.29 10.70
C LEU A 54 11.66 -11.35 10.74
N ILE A 55 11.09 -11.83 11.84
CA ILE A 55 9.65 -11.86 12.07
C ILE A 55 9.22 -10.56 12.76
N ILE A 56 8.27 -9.85 12.15
CA ILE A 56 7.68 -8.61 12.68
C ILE A 56 6.15 -8.70 12.68
N GLY A 57 5.51 -7.89 13.51
CA GLY A 57 4.05 -7.75 13.55
C GLY A 57 3.55 -6.51 12.81
N ASP A 58 2.23 -6.43 12.63
CA ASP A 58 1.55 -5.39 11.84
C ASP A 58 1.94 -3.96 12.26
N ARG A 59 2.00 -3.68 13.57
CA ARG A 59 2.36 -2.35 14.07
C ARG A 59 3.76 -1.89 13.63
N MET A 60 4.72 -2.82 13.55
CA MET A 60 6.08 -2.52 13.10
C MET A 60 6.10 -2.29 11.60
N ALA A 61 5.37 -3.10 10.85
CA ALA A 61 5.22 -2.94 9.40
C ALA A 61 4.54 -1.60 9.05
N GLU A 62 3.45 -1.24 9.75
CA GLU A 62 2.76 0.04 9.57
C GLU A 62 3.67 1.23 9.91
N SER A 63 4.44 1.14 10.99
CA SER A 63 5.43 2.18 11.34
C SER A 63 6.47 2.36 10.24
N CYS A 64 6.91 1.25 9.63
CA CYS A 64 7.83 1.27 8.49
C CYS A 64 7.18 1.85 7.23
N LYS A 65 5.94 1.46 6.93
CA LYS A 65 5.13 1.99 5.83
C LYS A 65 5.02 3.52 5.91
N ILE A 66 4.68 4.05 7.08
CA ILE A 66 4.55 5.49 7.30
C ILE A 66 5.91 6.21 7.14
N ALA A 67 6.99 5.63 7.65
CA ALA A 67 8.30 6.26 7.64
C ALA A 67 9.00 6.23 6.27
N ALA A 68 8.97 5.08 5.59
CA ALA A 68 9.81 4.79 4.41
C ALA A 68 9.03 4.20 3.23
N GLY A 69 7.73 3.92 3.37
CA GLY A 69 6.91 3.36 2.30
C GLY A 69 6.76 4.30 1.10
N GLY A 70 6.67 3.71 -0.09
CA GLY A 70 6.47 4.41 -1.35
C GLY A 70 6.59 3.45 -2.52
N ILE A 71 5.87 3.74 -3.60
CA ILE A 71 5.88 2.95 -4.86
C ILE A 71 6.67 3.63 -5.97
N ILE A 72 7.32 4.75 -5.66
CA ILE A 72 8.20 5.51 -6.54
C ILE A 72 9.48 5.79 -5.77
N GLN A 73 10.62 5.68 -6.44
CA GLN A 73 11.90 5.99 -5.85
C GLN A 73 11.93 7.45 -5.39
N ARG A 74 12.38 7.66 -4.14
CA ARG A 74 12.56 9.00 -3.58
C ARG A 74 13.88 9.59 -4.07
N PRO A 75 13.98 10.91 -4.29
CA PRO A 75 15.27 11.56 -4.58
C PRO A 75 16.29 11.35 -3.45
N GLU A 76 15.81 11.36 -2.20
CA GLU A 76 16.60 11.09 -1.01
C GLU A 76 16.04 9.84 -0.30
N PRO A 77 16.79 8.72 -0.29
CA PRO A 77 16.36 7.52 0.38
C PRO A 77 16.26 7.69 1.90
N VAL A 78 15.21 7.13 2.48
CA VAL A 78 14.97 7.16 3.94
C VAL A 78 15.24 5.77 4.50
N VAL A 79 15.87 5.70 5.68
CA VAL A 79 16.13 4.44 6.37
C VAL A 79 15.18 4.30 7.56
N CYS A 80 14.57 3.14 7.70
CA CYS A 80 13.73 2.76 8.82
C CYS A 80 14.35 1.56 9.56
N ARG A 81 14.56 1.69 10.88
CA ARG A 81 14.97 0.56 11.72
C ARG A 81 13.78 -0.29 12.11
N ILE A 82 13.77 -1.53 11.65
CA ILE A 82 12.74 -2.52 11.94
C ILE A 82 13.23 -3.42 13.07
N LYS A 83 12.43 -3.57 14.12
CA LYS A 83 12.72 -4.46 15.26
C LYS A 83 11.77 -5.65 15.24
N GLY A 84 12.31 -6.83 15.49
CA GLY A 84 11.53 -8.06 15.45
C GLY A 84 12.21 -9.19 16.19
N ARG A 85 11.82 -10.41 15.83
CA ARG A 85 12.41 -11.65 16.32
C ARG A 85 13.12 -12.34 15.17
N ASP A 86 14.40 -12.66 15.35
CA ASP A 86 15.13 -13.48 14.40
C ASP A 86 14.46 -14.85 14.28
N ALA A 87 14.17 -15.27 13.05
CA ALA A 87 13.40 -16.48 12.79
C ALA A 87 14.16 -17.78 13.08
N ASN A 88 15.50 -17.72 13.09
CA ASN A 88 16.36 -18.88 13.28
C ASN A 88 16.66 -19.10 14.78
N THR A 89 16.95 -18.02 15.49
CA THR A 89 17.36 -18.05 16.91
C THR A 89 16.22 -17.79 17.88
N GLY A 90 15.14 -17.13 17.42
CA GLY A 90 14.04 -16.69 18.27
C GLY A 90 14.36 -15.50 19.18
N LEU A 91 15.55 -14.90 19.06
CA LEU A 91 15.97 -13.78 19.89
C LEU A 91 15.56 -12.42 19.27
N PRO A 92 15.41 -11.36 20.09
CA PRO A 92 15.19 -10.02 19.57
C PRO A 92 16.33 -9.57 18.65
N ALA A 93 15.98 -9.05 17.48
CA ALA A 93 16.92 -8.54 16.48
C ALA A 93 16.35 -7.32 15.76
N TRP A 94 17.19 -6.64 14.98
CA TRP A 94 16.77 -5.52 14.15
C TRP A 94 17.54 -5.45 12.84
N VAL A 95 16.93 -4.82 11.85
CA VAL A 95 17.54 -4.50 10.55
C VAL A 95 17.20 -3.07 10.16
N ASP A 96 18.07 -2.46 9.37
CA ASP A 96 17.81 -1.16 8.76
C ASP A 96 17.34 -1.39 7.32
N VAL A 97 16.15 -0.90 6.99
CA VAL A 97 15.52 -1.03 5.66
C VAL A 97 15.45 0.33 5.00
N ASN A 98 15.93 0.41 3.77
CA ASN A 98 15.89 1.60 2.94
C ASN A 98 14.53 1.72 2.22
N SER A 99 14.01 2.93 2.02
CA SER A 99 12.79 3.18 1.23
C SER A 99 12.81 2.58 -0.18
N GLU A 100 13.98 2.47 -0.81
CA GLU A 100 14.14 1.85 -2.14
C GLU A 100 13.82 0.34 -2.11
N GLU A 101 14.14 -0.31 -1.00
CA GLU A 101 13.87 -1.73 -0.77
C GLU A 101 12.37 -2.02 -0.68
N LEU A 102 11.57 -1.02 -0.28
CA LEU A 102 10.12 -1.12 -0.15
C LEU A 102 9.37 -0.85 -1.45
N VAL A 103 10.01 -0.31 -2.50
CA VAL A 103 9.31 -0.02 -3.77
C VAL A 103 8.74 -1.29 -4.37
N ALA A 104 9.58 -2.30 -4.61
CA ALA A 104 9.14 -3.53 -5.28
C ALA A 104 8.04 -4.30 -4.49
N PRO A 105 8.16 -4.54 -3.17
CA PRO A 105 7.11 -5.20 -2.40
C PRO A 105 5.77 -4.47 -2.39
N LEU A 106 5.78 -3.13 -2.46
CA LEU A 106 4.56 -2.34 -2.41
C LEU A 106 3.91 -2.14 -3.79
N LEU A 107 4.58 -2.52 -4.88
CA LEU A 107 4.00 -2.46 -6.22
C LEU A 107 2.83 -3.41 -6.40
N ASP A 108 2.88 -4.62 -5.82
CA ASP A 108 1.81 -5.61 -5.98
C ASP A 108 0.44 -5.11 -5.46
N PRO A 109 0.30 -4.68 -4.19
CA PRO A 109 -0.98 -4.13 -3.70
C PRO A 109 -1.38 -2.83 -4.42
N ALA A 110 -0.42 -2.02 -4.86
CA ALA A 110 -0.71 -0.83 -5.65
C ALA A 110 -1.23 -1.17 -7.06
N ALA A 111 -0.68 -2.21 -7.69
CA ALA A 111 -1.08 -2.68 -9.00
C ALA A 111 -2.52 -3.24 -8.99
N GLU A 112 -2.92 -3.90 -7.92
CA GLU A 112 -4.31 -4.36 -7.77
C GLU A 112 -5.29 -3.17 -7.70
N ILE A 113 -4.94 -2.11 -6.95
CA ILE A 113 -5.75 -0.89 -6.89
C ILE A 113 -5.83 -0.21 -8.27
N THR A 114 -4.70 -0.07 -8.98
CA THR A 114 -4.68 0.60 -10.28
C THR A 114 -5.35 -0.22 -11.39
N HIS A 115 -5.30 -1.55 -11.32
CA HIS A 115 -6.00 -2.43 -12.25
C HIS A 115 -7.51 -2.23 -12.17
N ILE A 116 -8.07 -2.20 -10.96
CA ILE A 116 -9.51 -1.99 -10.75
C ILE A 116 -9.93 -0.59 -11.19
N LEU A 117 -9.08 0.41 -10.95
CA LEU A 117 -9.28 1.75 -11.49
C LEU A 117 -9.36 1.75 -13.03
N GLN A 118 -8.45 1.07 -13.72
CA GLN A 118 -8.47 0.97 -15.18
C GLN A 118 -9.76 0.31 -15.68
N GLU A 119 -10.16 -0.82 -15.08
CA GLU A 119 -11.43 -1.49 -15.43
C GLU A 119 -12.66 -0.61 -15.22
N MET A 120 -12.64 0.28 -14.22
CA MET A 120 -13.73 1.23 -13.99
C MET A 120 -13.79 2.30 -15.09
N LEU A 121 -12.64 2.83 -15.50
CA LEU A 121 -12.56 3.86 -16.54
C LEU A 121 -12.89 3.32 -17.94
N GLU A 122 -12.62 2.04 -18.21
CA GLU A 122 -13.03 1.39 -19.46
C GLU A 122 -14.56 1.20 -19.57
N LYS A 123 -15.28 1.30 -18.44
CA LYS A 123 -16.74 1.12 -18.36
C LYS A 123 -17.50 2.46 -18.32
N THR A 124 -16.80 3.60 -18.40
CA THR A 124 -17.35 4.96 -18.50
C THR A 124 -17.22 5.52 -19.90
#